data_AF-A0A2T0FNE1-F1
#
_entry.id   AF-A0A2T0FNE1-F1
#
_cell.length_a   1.000
_cell.length_b   1.000
_cell.length_c   1.000
_cell.angle_alpha   90.00
_cell.angle_beta   90.00
_cell.angle_gamma   90.00
#
_symmetry.space_group_name_H-M   'P 1'
#
loop_
_entity.id
_entity.type
_entity.pdbx_description
1 polymer ?
#
loop_
_entity_poly.entity_id
_entity_poly.type
_entity_poly.pdbx_seq_one_letter_code
_entity_poly.pdbx_strand_id
1 'polypeptide(L)'
;MEDKINDLIHKPPNLIQESLKQLRYHVLIDGLQTDGSGDCHYRNYVWTILLQVELPPAEQYLKLVSSGPSDSDAKIHNDTFRTMATDPMFKSKVSEEALARVLNAYATAHPDRTYVQGMNVIAAPFLYVSRSESQAFTLFNHFVLTRCSLYVTPTLSGVHTGLDLVDLILELTDPPLYQHLRSKLLTANLYAFASVMTFSACTPPLREVLVLWDILMAYGAHLNLLMVVAQLVMIRTELLNSDKPMSLLRSFPPLKARDIKSMTLAVLEKMPEQVYDMIVRHAWDPKVGRELAEYRRRRRN
;
A
#
# COMPACT_ATOMS: atom_id res chain seq x y z
N MET A 1 -0.96 24.39 17.85
CA MET A 1 0.05 24.40 16.78
C MET A 1 -0.71 24.52 15.46
N GLU A 2 -0.33 25.44 14.60
CA GLU A 2 -1.00 25.69 13.30
C GLU A 2 -0.94 24.41 12.44
N ASP A 3 -2.08 23.98 11.88
CA ASP A 3 -2.17 22.80 11.02
C ASP A 3 -1.86 23.19 9.57
N LYS A 4 -0.56 23.20 9.25
CA LYS A 4 -0.03 23.61 7.95
C LYS A 4 -0.61 22.80 6.80
N ILE A 5 -0.91 21.50 7.00
CA ILE A 5 -1.50 20.66 5.95
C ILE A 5 -2.92 21.13 5.68
N ASN A 6 -3.72 21.31 6.74
CA ASN A 6 -5.09 21.78 6.61
C ASN A 6 -5.16 23.18 5.97
N ASP A 7 -4.24 24.08 6.33
CA ASP A 7 -4.19 25.43 5.75
C ASP A 7 -3.80 25.42 4.26
N LEU A 8 -2.89 24.53 3.86
CA LEU A 8 -2.43 24.41 2.46
C LEU A 8 -3.55 23.92 1.53
N ILE A 9 -4.35 22.93 1.96
CA ILE A 9 -5.39 22.34 1.09
C ILE A 9 -6.62 23.24 0.90
N HIS A 10 -6.81 24.26 1.74
CA HIS A 10 -7.93 25.21 1.65
C HIS A 10 -7.61 26.47 0.84
N LYS A 11 -6.37 26.63 0.38
CA LYS A 11 -5.94 27.79 -0.41
C LYS A 11 -5.76 27.39 -1.87
N PRO A 12 -6.20 28.21 -2.85
CA PRO A 12 -5.91 27.94 -4.25
C PRO A 12 -4.39 27.93 -4.46
N PRO A 13 -3.83 26.93 -5.17
CA PRO A 13 -2.40 26.85 -5.36
C PRO A 13 -1.94 27.94 -6.33
N ASN A 14 -0.89 28.70 -5.96
CA ASN A 14 -0.26 29.64 -6.88
C ASN A 14 0.45 28.87 -8.03
N LEU A 15 1.17 27.80 -7.67
CA LEU A 15 1.83 26.89 -8.59
C LEU A 15 1.61 25.45 -8.12
N ILE A 16 0.88 24.65 -8.92
CA ILE A 16 0.45 23.29 -8.54
C ILE A 16 1.64 22.42 -8.08
N GLN A 17 2.74 22.43 -8.83
CA GLN A 17 3.90 21.58 -8.52
C GLN A 17 4.60 21.98 -7.21
N GLU A 18 4.72 23.28 -6.92
CA GLU A 18 5.32 23.75 -5.67
C GLU A 18 4.41 23.48 -4.48
N SER A 19 3.10 23.69 -4.63
CA SER A 19 2.12 23.34 -3.59
C SER A 19 2.11 21.83 -3.30
N LEU A 20 2.24 20.97 -4.32
CA LEU A 20 2.36 19.54 -4.13
C LEU A 20 3.66 19.14 -3.41
N LYS A 21 4.80 19.79 -3.72
CA LYS A 21 6.05 19.57 -3.00
C LYS A 21 5.93 19.96 -1.52
N GLN A 22 5.34 21.11 -1.23
CA GLN A 22 5.08 21.56 0.14
C GLN A 22 4.16 20.60 0.88
N LEU A 23 3.06 20.17 0.26
CA LEU A 23 2.14 19.20 0.85
C LEU A 23 2.85 17.87 1.17
N ARG A 24 3.62 17.32 0.23
CA ARG A 24 4.41 16.09 0.45
C ARG A 24 5.40 16.25 1.60
N TYR A 25 6.07 17.40 1.69
CA TYR A 25 7.00 17.69 2.78
C TYR A 25 6.29 17.69 4.14
N HIS A 26 5.16 18.39 4.26
CA HIS A 26 4.40 18.43 5.51
C HIS A 26 3.80 17.07 5.89
N VAL A 27 3.32 16.27 4.91
CA VAL A 27 2.89 14.89 5.16
C VAL A 27 4.02 14.04 5.76
N LEU A 28 5.25 14.21 5.27
CA LEU A 28 6.40 13.45 5.76
C LEU A 28 6.86 13.89 7.15
N ILE A 29 6.93 15.21 7.38
CA ILE A 29 7.52 15.79 8.59
C ILE A 29 6.50 15.90 9.71
N ASP A 30 5.37 16.54 9.46
CA ASP A 30 4.37 16.84 10.48
C ASP A 30 3.35 15.69 10.64
N GLY A 31 3.05 14.99 9.55
CA GLY A 31 1.98 14.00 9.52
C GLY A 31 0.59 14.64 9.58
N LEU A 32 -0.44 13.87 9.25
CA LEU A 32 -1.82 14.36 9.29
C LEU A 32 -2.33 14.39 10.74
N GLN A 33 -2.90 15.52 11.16
CA GLN A 33 -3.46 15.66 12.50
C GLN A 33 -4.72 14.80 12.64
N THR A 34 -4.76 14.02 13.72
CA THR A 34 -5.93 13.21 14.08
C THR A 34 -6.64 13.80 15.29
N ASP A 35 -7.95 13.63 15.36
CA ASP A 35 -8.73 13.94 16.55
C ASP A 35 -8.48 12.90 17.68
N GLY A 36 -9.15 13.08 18.83
CA GLY A 36 -9.06 12.14 19.95
C GLY A 36 -9.54 10.72 19.62
N SER A 37 -10.30 10.55 18.54
CA SER A 37 -10.73 9.25 18.00
C SER A 37 -9.73 8.65 17.02
N GLY A 38 -8.63 9.34 16.69
CA GLY A 38 -7.60 8.88 15.73
C GLY A 38 -7.94 9.10 14.28
N ASP A 39 -9.02 9.80 14.00
CA ASP A 39 -9.46 10.08 12.65
C ASP A 39 -8.98 11.45 12.18
N CYS A 40 -8.72 11.61 10.89
CA CYS A 40 -8.33 12.89 10.31
C CYS A 40 -9.40 13.35 9.32
N HIS A 41 -10.09 14.44 9.66
CA HIS A 41 -11.25 14.96 8.94
C HIS A 41 -10.95 15.48 7.52
N TYR A 42 -9.68 15.68 7.19
CA TYR A 42 -9.20 16.17 5.89
C TYR A 42 -8.33 15.16 5.12
N ARG A 43 -8.11 13.94 5.63
CA ARG A 43 -7.31 12.91 4.95
C ARG A 43 -7.82 12.59 3.55
N ASN A 44 -9.14 12.57 3.39
CA ASN A 44 -9.80 12.36 2.09
C ASN A 44 -9.37 13.40 1.04
N TYR A 45 -9.24 14.67 1.43
CA TYR A 45 -8.81 15.74 0.53
C TYR A 45 -7.34 15.62 0.19
N VAL A 46 -6.50 15.34 1.19
CA VAL A 46 -5.05 15.14 1.00
C VAL A 46 -4.80 13.99 0.02
N TRP A 47 -5.47 12.84 0.19
CA TRP A 47 -5.31 11.71 -0.73
C TRP A 47 -5.81 12.03 -2.14
N THR A 48 -6.94 12.74 -2.26
CA THR A 48 -7.46 13.17 -3.58
C THR A 48 -6.47 14.08 -4.29
N ILE A 49 -5.90 15.07 -3.59
CA ILE A 49 -4.92 16.03 -4.13
C ILE A 49 -3.61 15.30 -4.52
N LEU A 50 -3.08 14.43 -3.65
CA LEU A 50 -1.81 13.75 -3.89
C LEU A 50 -1.89 12.72 -5.02
N LEU A 51 -3.03 12.03 -5.16
CA LEU A 51 -3.29 11.17 -6.30
C LEU A 51 -3.51 11.96 -7.59
N GLN A 52 -3.79 13.27 -7.49
CA GLN A 52 -4.06 14.16 -8.62
C GLN A 52 -5.18 13.61 -9.52
N VAL A 53 -6.25 13.13 -8.87
CA VAL A 53 -7.42 12.60 -9.57
C VAL A 53 -8.57 13.60 -9.50
N GLU A 54 -9.17 13.87 -10.65
CA GLU A 54 -10.43 14.61 -10.72
C GLU A 54 -11.57 13.69 -10.30
N LEU A 55 -12.46 14.20 -9.44
CA LEU A 55 -13.63 13.44 -9.00
C LEU A 55 -14.75 13.59 -10.03
N PRO A 56 -15.15 12.51 -10.72
CA PRO A 56 -16.25 12.57 -11.67
C PRO A 56 -17.59 12.77 -10.93
N PRO A 57 -18.65 13.18 -11.65
CA PRO A 57 -20.00 13.20 -11.11
C PRO A 57 -20.41 11.83 -10.56
N ALA A 58 -21.11 11.82 -9.42
CA ALA A 58 -21.47 10.59 -8.70
C ALA A 58 -22.33 9.64 -9.54
N GLU A 59 -23.05 10.17 -10.53
CA GLU A 59 -23.86 9.42 -11.49
C GLU A 59 -23.04 8.37 -12.26
N GLN A 60 -21.74 8.61 -12.49
CA GLN A 60 -20.89 7.62 -13.15
C GLN A 60 -20.70 6.38 -12.29
N TYR A 61 -20.46 6.56 -10.99
CA TYR A 61 -20.39 5.44 -10.04
C TYR A 61 -21.75 4.76 -9.88
N LEU A 62 -22.83 5.54 -9.76
CA LEU A 62 -24.18 4.98 -9.61
C LEU A 62 -24.61 4.13 -10.82
N LYS A 63 -24.19 4.49 -12.04
CA LYS A 63 -24.40 3.65 -13.23
C LYS A 63 -23.72 2.28 -13.09
N LEU A 64 -22.49 2.24 -12.59
CA LEU A 64 -21.77 0.97 -12.36
C LEU A 64 -22.47 0.13 -11.28
N VAL A 65 -22.92 0.75 -10.19
CA VAL A 65 -23.67 0.07 -9.14
C VAL A 65 -25.01 -0.46 -9.67
N SER A 66 -25.68 0.28 -10.56
CA SER A 66 -26.95 -0.13 -11.15
C SER A 66 -26.86 -1.36 -12.06
N SER A 67 -25.65 -1.69 -12.56
CA SER A 67 -25.40 -2.93 -13.30
C SER A 67 -25.51 -4.18 -12.42
N GLY A 68 -25.51 -4.02 -11.10
CA GLY A 68 -25.63 -5.13 -10.14
C GLY A 68 -24.33 -5.91 -9.93
N PRO A 69 -24.44 -7.15 -9.39
CA PRO A 69 -23.32 -8.05 -9.17
C PRO A 69 -22.51 -8.34 -10.44
N SER A 70 -21.18 -8.34 -10.32
CA SER A 70 -20.28 -8.75 -11.40
C SER A 70 -20.09 -10.28 -11.41
N ASP A 71 -19.42 -10.81 -12.44
CA ASP A 71 -19.01 -12.23 -12.48
C ASP A 71 -18.11 -12.65 -11.30
N SER A 72 -17.50 -11.68 -10.62
CA SER A 72 -16.63 -11.90 -9.46
C SER A 72 -17.35 -11.75 -8.12
N ASP A 73 -18.66 -11.47 -8.10
CA ASP A 73 -19.41 -11.10 -6.89
C ASP A 73 -19.28 -12.13 -5.75
N ALA A 74 -19.44 -13.42 -6.05
CA ALA A 74 -19.30 -14.47 -5.05
C ALA A 74 -17.89 -14.50 -4.42
N LYS A 75 -16.85 -14.24 -5.22
CA LYS A 75 -15.46 -14.16 -4.75
C LYS A 75 -15.22 -12.89 -3.94
N ILE A 76 -15.82 -11.78 -4.36
CA ILE A 76 -15.80 -10.50 -3.64
C ILE A 76 -16.41 -10.69 -2.25
N HIS A 77 -17.61 -11.27 -2.14
CA HIS A 77 -18.28 -11.49 -0.86
C HIS A 77 -17.49 -12.39 0.11
N ASN A 78 -16.85 -13.46 -0.39
CA ASN A 78 -15.96 -14.29 0.41
C ASN A 78 -14.76 -13.53 1.01
N ASP A 79 -14.32 -12.47 0.33
CA ASP A 79 -13.21 -11.63 0.76
C ASP A 79 -13.67 -10.46 1.65
N THR A 80 -14.79 -9.82 1.34
CA THR A 80 -15.32 -8.67 2.10
C THR A 80 -15.71 -9.08 3.51
N PHE A 81 -16.35 -10.24 3.70
CA PHE A 81 -16.77 -10.76 5.01
C PHE A 81 -15.63 -10.80 6.05
N ARG A 82 -14.41 -11.10 5.59
CA ARG A 82 -13.21 -11.21 6.43
C ARG A 82 -12.31 -9.97 6.41
N THR A 83 -12.65 -8.94 5.65
CA THR A 83 -11.80 -7.74 5.49
C THR A 83 -11.86 -6.87 6.73
N MET A 84 -10.76 -6.79 7.47
CA MET A 84 -10.64 -5.97 8.69
C MET A 84 -11.77 -6.21 9.70
N ALA A 85 -12.33 -7.44 9.71
CA ALA A 85 -13.57 -7.78 10.41
C ALA A 85 -13.47 -7.70 11.95
N THR A 86 -12.25 -7.59 12.48
CA THR A 86 -11.98 -7.45 13.92
C THR A 86 -11.60 -6.02 14.33
N ASP A 87 -11.52 -5.06 13.39
CA ASP A 87 -11.16 -3.67 13.69
C ASP A 87 -12.42 -2.82 13.96
N PRO A 88 -12.65 -2.34 15.20
CA PRO A 88 -13.86 -1.60 15.54
C PRO A 88 -13.97 -0.23 14.85
N MET A 89 -12.82 0.41 14.57
CA MET A 89 -12.77 1.70 13.88
C MET A 89 -13.20 1.52 12.43
N PHE A 90 -12.71 0.48 11.76
CA PHE A 90 -13.13 0.17 10.41
C PHE A 90 -14.64 -0.09 10.31
N LYS A 91 -15.16 -0.98 11.18
CA LYS A 91 -16.56 -1.40 11.15
C LYS A 91 -17.56 -0.29 11.50
N SER A 92 -17.13 0.77 12.20
CA SER A 92 -18.01 1.90 12.49
C SER A 92 -18.26 2.80 11.29
N LYS A 93 -17.41 2.72 10.25
CA LYS A 93 -17.50 3.57 9.05
C LYS A 93 -17.73 2.81 7.75
N VAL A 94 -17.28 1.56 7.67
CA VAL A 94 -17.31 0.78 6.44
C VAL A 94 -18.17 -0.46 6.63
N SER A 95 -19.26 -0.55 5.86
CA SER A 95 -20.07 -1.75 5.78
C SER A 95 -19.51 -2.74 4.76
N GLU A 96 -19.79 -4.02 4.95
CA GLU A 96 -19.40 -5.06 3.99
C GLU A 96 -20.00 -4.80 2.61
N GLU A 97 -21.25 -4.36 2.56
CA GLU A 97 -21.99 -4.09 1.32
C GLU A 97 -21.41 -2.90 0.56
N ALA A 98 -20.94 -1.87 1.27
CA ALA A 98 -20.26 -0.73 0.64
C ALA A 98 -18.95 -1.18 -0.02
N LEU A 99 -18.19 -2.05 0.66
CA LEU A 99 -16.95 -2.61 0.11
C LEU A 99 -17.25 -3.51 -1.11
N ALA A 100 -18.27 -4.36 -1.01
CA ALA A 100 -18.69 -5.22 -2.11
C ALA A 100 -19.17 -4.41 -3.33
N ARG A 101 -19.94 -3.33 -3.14
CA ARG A 101 -20.38 -2.44 -4.23
C ARG A 101 -19.21 -1.78 -4.94
N VAL A 102 -18.23 -1.24 -4.21
CA VAL A 102 -17.04 -0.61 -4.79
C VAL A 102 -16.23 -1.62 -5.62
N LEU A 103 -16.05 -2.84 -5.12
CA LEU A 103 -15.30 -3.89 -5.81
C LEU A 103 -16.04 -4.44 -7.04
N ASN A 104 -17.37 -4.62 -6.94
CA ASN A 104 -18.18 -5.01 -8.10
C ASN A 104 -18.21 -3.92 -9.16
N ALA A 105 -18.32 -2.64 -8.77
CA ALA A 105 -18.22 -1.52 -9.70
C ALA A 105 -16.87 -1.50 -10.43
N TYR A 106 -15.77 -1.84 -9.74
CA TYR A 106 -14.46 -2.00 -10.38
C TYR A 106 -14.45 -3.14 -11.39
N ALA A 107 -14.94 -4.33 -11.01
CA ALA A 107 -14.98 -5.49 -11.90
C ALA A 107 -15.85 -5.22 -13.15
N THR A 108 -16.99 -4.54 -12.98
CA THR A 108 -17.87 -4.13 -14.08
C THR A 108 -17.22 -3.08 -14.98
N ALA A 109 -16.46 -2.14 -14.42
CA ALA A 109 -15.77 -1.10 -15.20
C ALA A 109 -14.59 -1.66 -16.02
N HIS A 110 -14.01 -2.80 -15.61
CA HIS A 110 -12.82 -3.38 -16.22
C HIS A 110 -13.01 -4.88 -16.50
N PRO A 111 -13.84 -5.26 -17.49
CA PRO A 111 -14.12 -6.67 -17.79
C PRO A 111 -12.86 -7.49 -18.14
N ASP A 112 -11.83 -6.83 -18.72
CA ASP A 112 -10.54 -7.46 -19.04
C ASP A 112 -9.61 -7.63 -17.82
N ARG A 113 -10.00 -7.11 -16.65
CA ARG A 113 -9.24 -7.18 -15.40
C ARG A 113 -10.10 -7.81 -14.31
N THR A 114 -10.02 -9.12 -14.18
CA THR A 114 -10.75 -9.85 -13.15
C THR A 114 -10.35 -9.42 -11.74
N TYR A 115 -11.30 -9.43 -10.81
CA TYR A 115 -11.03 -9.27 -9.39
C TYR A 115 -10.03 -10.32 -8.88
N VAL A 116 -8.94 -9.86 -8.27
CA VAL A 116 -7.94 -10.72 -7.63
C VAL A 116 -8.03 -10.59 -6.11
N GLN A 117 -7.88 -11.72 -5.41
CA GLN A 117 -7.93 -11.76 -3.95
C GLN A 117 -6.84 -10.85 -3.36
N GLY A 118 -7.23 -9.98 -2.43
CA GLY A 118 -6.36 -8.95 -1.84
C GLY A 118 -6.78 -7.53 -2.24
N MET A 119 -7.51 -7.36 -3.36
CA MET A 119 -8.05 -6.07 -3.77
C MET A 119 -9.03 -5.48 -2.75
N ASN A 120 -9.79 -6.33 -2.05
CA ASN A 120 -10.63 -5.94 -0.91
C ASN A 120 -9.85 -5.19 0.18
N VAL A 121 -8.64 -5.64 0.49
CA VAL A 121 -7.79 -5.01 1.51
C VAL A 121 -7.18 -3.71 0.99
N ILE A 122 -6.92 -3.61 -0.32
CA ILE A 122 -6.46 -2.35 -0.96
C ILE A 122 -7.61 -1.31 -0.99
N ALA A 123 -8.84 -1.74 -1.28
CA ALA A 123 -10.01 -0.86 -1.34
C ALA A 123 -10.44 -0.35 0.05
N ALA A 124 -10.22 -1.13 1.10
CA ALA A 124 -10.66 -0.82 2.46
C ALA A 124 -10.17 0.54 2.99
N PRO A 125 -8.86 0.91 2.92
CA PRO A 125 -8.41 2.25 3.32
C PRO A 125 -9.08 3.38 2.55
N PHE A 126 -9.27 3.24 1.23
CA PHE A 126 -9.96 4.27 0.43
C PHE A 126 -11.40 4.46 0.87
N LEU A 127 -12.11 3.36 1.14
CA LEU A 127 -13.50 3.41 1.59
C LEU A 127 -13.62 3.98 3.01
N TYR A 128 -12.66 3.67 3.89
CA TYR A 128 -12.61 4.19 5.24
C TYR A 128 -12.41 5.71 5.29
N VAL A 129 -11.51 6.26 4.45
CA VAL A 129 -11.18 7.69 4.48
C VAL A 129 -12.16 8.55 3.68
N SER A 130 -12.81 8.00 2.66
CA SER A 130 -13.62 8.79 1.72
C SER A 130 -14.94 9.23 2.33
N ARG A 131 -15.46 10.37 1.87
CA ARG A 131 -16.77 10.89 2.31
C ARG A 131 -17.95 10.23 1.60
N SER A 132 -17.70 9.52 0.50
CA SER A 132 -18.71 8.79 -0.27
C SER A 132 -18.09 7.59 -0.98
N GLU A 133 -18.91 6.59 -1.31
CA GLU A 133 -18.49 5.44 -2.12
C GLU A 133 -17.97 5.85 -3.50
N SER A 134 -18.57 6.88 -4.12
CA SER A 134 -18.11 7.39 -5.42
C SER A 134 -16.69 7.96 -5.35
N GLN A 135 -16.35 8.67 -4.27
CA GLN A 135 -14.99 9.15 -4.04
C GLN A 135 -14.05 7.96 -3.79
N ALA A 136 -14.44 7.01 -2.94
CA ALA A 136 -13.64 5.82 -2.65
C ALA A 136 -13.33 5.02 -3.90
N PHE A 137 -14.35 4.74 -4.72
CA PHE A 137 -14.24 4.05 -6.00
C PHE A 137 -13.27 4.79 -6.93
N THR A 138 -13.42 6.11 -7.09
CA THR A 138 -12.57 6.90 -7.99
C THR A 138 -11.10 6.83 -7.56
N LEU A 139 -10.81 7.02 -6.27
CA LEU A 139 -9.45 6.99 -5.74
C LEU A 139 -8.83 5.59 -5.85
N PHE A 140 -9.57 4.56 -5.44
CA PHE A 140 -9.16 3.16 -5.53
C PHE A 140 -8.88 2.75 -6.99
N ASN A 141 -9.83 3.02 -7.88
CA ASN A 141 -9.73 2.70 -9.29
C ASN A 141 -8.51 3.38 -9.93
N HIS A 142 -8.33 4.68 -9.67
CA HIS A 142 -7.16 5.41 -10.15
C HIS A 142 -5.86 4.82 -9.61
N PHE A 143 -5.78 4.55 -8.30
CA PHE A 143 -4.57 3.98 -7.67
C PHE A 143 -4.19 2.63 -8.30
N VAL A 144 -5.16 1.73 -8.45
CA VAL A 144 -4.92 0.41 -9.05
C VAL A 144 -4.44 0.53 -10.49
N LEU A 145 -5.06 1.37 -11.31
CA LEU A 145 -4.72 1.48 -12.72
C LEU A 145 -3.40 2.22 -12.98
N THR A 146 -3.04 3.20 -12.15
CA THR A 146 -1.88 4.07 -12.41
C THR A 146 -0.67 3.76 -11.55
N ARG A 147 -0.86 3.19 -10.34
CA ARG A 147 0.22 2.97 -9.38
C ARG A 147 0.62 1.50 -9.22
N CYS A 148 -0.31 0.56 -9.42
CA CYS A 148 -0.05 -0.86 -9.21
C CYS A 148 -0.81 -1.79 -10.17
N SER A 149 -0.86 -1.45 -11.45
CA SER A 149 -1.63 -2.18 -12.46
C SER A 149 -1.22 -3.65 -12.63
N LEU A 150 0.02 -4.02 -12.27
CA LEU A 150 0.52 -5.40 -12.30
C LEU A 150 0.17 -6.20 -11.04
N TYR A 151 -0.31 -5.55 -9.99
CA TYR A 151 -0.78 -6.22 -8.76
C TYR A 151 -2.16 -6.85 -8.92
N VAL A 152 -2.91 -6.43 -9.94
CA VAL A 152 -4.28 -6.91 -10.21
C VAL A 152 -4.35 -7.73 -11.50
N THR A 153 -3.24 -8.36 -11.85
CA THR A 153 -3.15 -9.32 -12.97
C THR A 153 -3.39 -10.74 -12.45
N PRO A 154 -3.88 -11.69 -13.28
CA PRO A 154 -4.04 -13.08 -12.86
C PRO A 154 -2.74 -13.72 -12.33
N THR A 155 -1.59 -13.28 -12.85
CA THR A 155 -0.27 -13.77 -12.45
C THR A 155 0.34 -13.02 -11.27
N LEU A 156 -0.27 -11.93 -10.80
CA LEU A 156 0.27 -11.07 -9.75
C LEU A 156 1.74 -10.66 -10.00
N SER A 157 2.10 -10.39 -11.25
CA SER A 157 3.51 -10.26 -11.67
C SER A 157 4.22 -9.11 -10.95
N GLY A 158 3.51 -8.02 -10.68
CA GLY A 158 4.03 -6.91 -9.88
C GLY A 158 4.30 -7.31 -8.43
N VAL A 159 3.43 -8.10 -7.82
CA VAL A 159 3.58 -8.58 -6.43
C VAL A 159 4.78 -9.51 -6.32
N HIS A 160 4.91 -10.49 -7.21
CA HIS A 160 6.05 -11.41 -7.19
C HIS A 160 7.37 -10.69 -7.47
N THR A 161 7.39 -9.73 -8.39
CA THR A 161 8.57 -8.87 -8.62
C THR A 161 8.89 -8.04 -7.37
N GLY A 162 7.88 -7.50 -6.69
CA GLY A 162 8.03 -6.80 -5.42
C GLY A 162 8.60 -7.68 -4.31
N LEU A 163 8.18 -8.94 -4.21
CA LEU A 163 8.70 -9.91 -3.25
C LEU A 163 10.17 -10.25 -3.53
N ASP A 164 10.54 -10.43 -4.80
CA ASP A 164 11.94 -10.60 -5.20
C ASP A 164 12.78 -9.36 -4.86
N LEU A 165 12.23 -8.16 -5.03
CA LEU A 165 12.87 -6.92 -4.62
C LEU A 165 13.02 -6.82 -3.10
N VAL A 166 12.04 -7.26 -2.30
CA VAL A 166 12.16 -7.31 -0.82
C VAL A 166 13.35 -8.17 -0.40
N ASP A 167 13.53 -9.35 -0.98
CA ASP A 167 14.70 -10.19 -0.71
C ASP A 167 16.01 -9.46 -1.06
N LEU A 168 16.07 -8.73 -2.18
CA LEU A 168 17.25 -7.96 -2.60
C LEU A 168 17.51 -6.73 -1.71
N ILE A 169 16.47 -5.99 -1.34
CA ILE A 169 16.54 -4.84 -0.44
C ILE A 169 17.08 -5.31 0.91
N LEU A 170 16.60 -6.43 1.43
CA LEU A 170 17.07 -7.00 2.69
C LEU A 170 18.54 -7.43 2.60
N GLU A 171 18.93 -8.11 1.51
CA GLU A 171 20.33 -8.48 1.24
C GLU A 171 21.27 -7.26 1.26
N LEU A 172 20.86 -6.16 0.64
CA LEU A 172 21.62 -4.91 0.61
C LEU A 172 21.65 -4.17 1.96
N THR A 173 20.57 -4.29 2.73
CA THR A 173 20.38 -3.51 3.96
C THR A 173 21.01 -4.19 5.18
N ASP A 174 20.79 -5.50 5.31
CA ASP A 174 21.19 -6.32 6.43
C ASP A 174 21.60 -7.74 5.94
N PRO A 175 22.80 -7.88 5.33
CA PRO A 175 23.25 -9.15 4.79
C PRO A 175 23.24 -10.32 5.80
N PRO A 176 23.63 -10.14 7.08
CA PRO A 176 23.53 -11.20 8.09
C PRO A 176 22.11 -11.71 8.29
N LEU A 177 21.11 -10.80 8.41
CA LEU A 177 19.72 -11.20 8.56
C LEU A 177 19.20 -11.90 7.30
N TYR A 178 19.52 -11.37 6.11
CA TYR A 178 19.20 -12.03 4.85
C TYR A 178 19.74 -13.46 4.81
N GLN A 179 21.05 -13.64 5.04
CA GLN A 179 21.70 -14.95 5.02
C GLN A 179 21.09 -15.93 6.03
N HIS A 180 20.74 -15.45 7.22
CA HIS A 180 20.07 -16.27 8.24
C HIS A 180 18.68 -16.75 7.78
N LEU A 181 17.85 -15.87 7.20
CA LEU A 181 16.55 -16.28 6.67
C LEU A 181 16.71 -17.24 5.48
N ARG A 182 17.67 -16.98 4.59
CA ARG A 182 17.97 -17.87 3.46
C ARG A 182 18.46 -19.24 3.87
N SER A 183 19.28 -19.36 4.92
CA SER A 183 19.77 -20.66 5.43
C SER A 183 18.64 -21.51 6.00
N LYS A 184 17.55 -20.88 6.44
CA LYS A 184 16.29 -21.53 6.86
C LYS A 184 15.27 -21.67 5.73
N LEU A 185 15.67 -21.46 4.48
CA LEU A 185 14.81 -21.53 3.28
C LEU A 185 13.63 -20.54 3.28
N LEU A 186 13.76 -19.44 4.02
CA LEU A 186 12.74 -18.40 4.09
C LEU A 186 13.02 -17.32 3.05
N THR A 187 12.11 -17.20 2.08
CA THR A 187 12.10 -16.16 1.04
C THR A 187 10.97 -15.17 1.32
N ALA A 188 11.08 -13.92 0.87
CA ALA A 188 10.01 -12.93 0.99
C ALA A 188 8.65 -13.44 0.51
N ASN A 189 8.60 -14.29 -0.52
CA ASN A 189 7.37 -14.90 -1.01
C ASN A 189 6.58 -15.68 0.06
N LEU A 190 7.25 -16.19 1.10
CA LEU A 190 6.61 -16.95 2.17
C LEU A 190 6.07 -16.07 3.30
N TYR A 191 6.79 -15.00 3.65
CA TYR A 191 6.45 -14.20 4.83
C TYR A 191 5.90 -12.81 4.51
N ALA A 192 6.25 -12.21 3.38
CA ALA A 192 5.91 -10.85 3.03
C ALA A 192 4.78 -10.75 2.00
N PHE A 193 4.25 -11.87 1.49
CA PHE A 193 3.25 -11.86 0.41
C PHE A 193 2.05 -10.97 0.74
N ALA A 194 1.45 -11.13 1.92
CA ALA A 194 0.30 -10.32 2.34
C ALA A 194 0.66 -8.83 2.49
N SER A 195 1.81 -8.53 3.09
CA SER A 195 2.31 -7.16 3.29
C SER A 195 2.64 -6.47 1.96
N VAL A 196 3.18 -7.19 0.97
CA VAL A 196 3.44 -6.64 -0.36
C VAL A 196 2.12 -6.49 -1.12
N MET A 197 1.30 -7.56 -1.22
CA MET A 197 0.04 -7.57 -1.96
C MET A 197 -0.91 -6.44 -1.54
N THR A 198 -0.96 -6.13 -0.25
CA THR A 198 -1.95 -5.19 0.31
C THR A 198 -1.34 -3.85 0.71
N PHE A 199 -0.10 -3.56 0.33
CA PHE A 199 0.62 -2.36 0.80
C PHE A 199 0.58 -2.20 2.34
N SER A 200 0.84 -3.31 3.03
CA SER A 200 0.78 -3.46 4.50
C SER A 200 -0.57 -3.13 5.15
N ALA A 201 -1.66 -2.94 4.39
CA ALA A 201 -2.97 -2.64 4.96
C ALA A 201 -3.59 -3.81 5.74
N CYS A 202 -3.11 -5.04 5.54
CA CYS A 202 -3.52 -6.18 6.36
C CYS A 202 -2.83 -6.26 7.73
N THR A 203 -1.85 -5.41 8.02
CA THR A 203 -1.10 -5.44 9.28
C THR A 203 -1.67 -4.41 10.25
N PRO A 204 -2.25 -4.81 11.39
CA PRO A 204 -2.86 -3.87 12.33
C PRO A 204 -1.81 -3.02 13.07
N PRO A 205 -2.22 -1.92 13.72
CA PRO A 205 -3.59 -1.38 13.78
C PRO A 205 -3.91 -0.41 12.63
N LEU A 206 -5.21 -0.21 12.31
CA LEU A 206 -5.64 0.65 11.20
C LEU A 206 -5.08 2.08 11.26
N ARG A 207 -4.95 2.68 12.45
CA ARG A 207 -4.39 4.03 12.59
C ARG A 207 -2.98 4.14 12.00
N GLU A 208 -2.16 3.13 12.26
CA GLU A 208 -0.78 3.07 11.79
C GLU A 208 -0.73 2.75 10.29
N VAL A 209 -1.66 1.92 9.79
CA VAL A 209 -1.86 1.71 8.35
C VAL A 209 -2.14 3.05 7.65
N LEU A 210 -3.06 3.86 8.17
CA LEU A 210 -3.42 5.15 7.56
C LEU A 210 -2.23 6.11 7.52
N VAL A 211 -1.41 6.17 8.57
CA VAL A 211 -0.21 7.01 8.60
C VAL A 211 0.83 6.53 7.57
N LEU A 212 1.04 5.21 7.41
CA LEU A 212 1.91 4.70 6.35
C LEU A 212 1.33 5.01 4.96
N TRP A 213 0.02 4.87 4.77
CA TRP A 213 -0.64 5.17 3.52
C TRP A 213 -0.62 6.66 3.16
N ASP A 214 -0.67 7.56 4.15
CA ASP A 214 -0.44 9.00 3.94
C ASP A 214 0.92 9.22 3.23
N ILE A 215 1.97 8.49 3.63
CA ILE A 215 3.29 8.53 2.98
C ILE A 215 3.25 7.89 1.59
N LEU A 216 2.56 6.75 1.42
CA LEU A 216 2.43 6.09 0.11
C LEU A 216 1.71 6.97 -0.92
N MET A 217 0.69 7.73 -0.51
CA MET A 217 0.03 8.71 -1.39
C MET A 217 0.96 9.86 -1.73
N ALA A 218 1.78 10.32 -0.78
CA ALA A 218 2.68 11.44 -0.98
C ALA A 218 3.88 11.11 -1.89
N TYR A 219 4.53 9.97 -1.68
CA TYR A 219 5.82 9.64 -2.30
C TYR A 219 5.77 8.43 -3.24
N GLY A 220 4.76 7.59 -3.11
CA GLY A 220 4.50 6.48 -4.02
C GLY A 220 4.36 5.12 -3.32
N ALA A 221 3.50 4.28 -3.91
CA ALA A 221 3.18 2.94 -3.42
C ALA A 221 4.40 2.00 -3.30
N HIS A 222 5.44 2.26 -4.09
CA HIS A 222 6.68 1.46 -4.11
C HIS A 222 7.45 1.48 -2.78
N LEU A 223 7.30 2.54 -1.98
CA LEU A 223 7.94 2.63 -0.66
C LEU A 223 7.51 1.52 0.30
N ASN A 224 6.37 0.87 0.06
CA ASN A 224 5.93 -0.26 0.87
C ASN A 224 6.97 -1.39 0.91
N LEU A 225 7.73 -1.64 -0.17
CA LEU A 225 8.78 -2.66 -0.15
C LEU A 225 9.87 -2.34 0.87
N LEU A 226 10.26 -1.06 0.96
CA LEU A 226 11.23 -0.56 1.94
C LEU A 226 10.64 -0.60 3.36
N MET A 227 9.35 -0.28 3.53
CA MET A 227 8.64 -0.37 4.81
C MET A 227 8.54 -1.82 5.33
N VAL A 228 8.37 -2.79 4.43
CA VAL A 228 8.40 -4.22 4.80
C VAL A 228 9.79 -4.63 5.28
N VAL A 229 10.87 -4.22 4.60
CA VAL A 229 12.24 -4.50 5.05
C VAL A 229 12.55 -3.75 6.35
N ALA A 230 12.10 -2.51 6.50
CA ALA A 230 12.23 -1.75 7.73
C ALA A 230 11.64 -2.51 8.94
N GLN A 231 10.45 -3.08 8.79
CA GLN A 231 9.83 -3.91 9.83
C GLN A 231 10.68 -5.14 10.17
N LEU A 232 11.27 -5.83 9.19
CA LEU A 232 12.17 -6.96 9.43
C LEU A 232 13.41 -6.54 10.23
N VAL A 233 14.03 -5.43 9.85
CA VAL A 233 15.22 -4.89 10.54
C VAL A 233 14.90 -4.48 11.96
N MET A 234 13.70 -3.95 12.22
CA MET A 234 13.26 -3.59 13.57
C MET A 234 13.15 -4.79 14.52
N ILE A 235 12.90 -6.00 14.00
CA ILE A 235 12.87 -7.26 14.78
C ILE A 235 14.06 -8.18 14.49
N ARG A 236 15.18 -7.63 14.00
CA ARG A 236 16.33 -8.43 13.56
C ARG A 236 16.89 -9.32 14.66
N THR A 237 16.90 -8.84 15.90
CA THR A 237 17.51 -9.54 17.03
C THR A 237 16.71 -10.78 17.36
N GLU A 238 15.39 -10.66 17.40
CA GLU A 238 14.45 -11.76 17.61
C GLU A 238 14.51 -12.78 16.47
N LEU A 239 14.63 -12.32 15.22
CA LEU A 239 14.74 -13.20 14.06
C LEU A 239 16.05 -14.00 14.07
N LEU A 240 17.19 -13.34 14.29
CA LEU A 240 18.51 -13.98 14.31
C LEU A 240 18.66 -15.00 15.44
N ASN A 241 18.04 -14.74 16.59
CA ASN A 241 18.08 -15.62 17.75
C ASN A 241 17.00 -16.71 17.73
N SER A 242 16.08 -16.70 16.77
CA SER A 242 14.98 -17.66 16.71
C SER A 242 15.36 -18.92 15.94
N ASP A 243 15.13 -20.08 16.54
CA ASP A 243 15.23 -21.36 15.83
C ASP A 243 14.17 -21.50 14.74
N LYS A 244 13.01 -20.86 14.93
CA LYS A 244 11.85 -20.91 14.02
C LYS A 244 11.36 -19.49 13.66
N PRO A 245 12.11 -18.67 12.90
CA PRO A 245 11.74 -17.28 12.61
C PRO A 245 10.39 -17.14 11.91
N MET A 246 9.93 -18.19 11.19
CA MET A 246 8.64 -18.20 10.52
C MET A 246 7.45 -17.97 11.47
N SER A 247 7.56 -18.29 12.76
CA SER A 247 6.48 -18.00 13.72
C SER A 247 6.27 -16.50 13.92
N LEU A 248 7.36 -15.72 13.97
CA LEU A 248 7.33 -14.26 14.04
C LEU A 248 6.94 -13.64 12.70
N LEU A 249 7.38 -14.24 11.61
CA LEU A 249 7.16 -13.73 10.26
C LEU A 249 5.76 -14.00 9.70
N ARG A 250 5.05 -15.02 10.22
CA ARG A 250 3.65 -15.29 9.85
C ARG A 250 2.72 -14.16 10.27
N SER A 251 3.03 -13.53 11.40
CA SER A 251 2.26 -12.43 11.96
C SER A 251 3.23 -11.34 12.37
N PHE A 252 3.50 -10.43 11.43
CA PHE A 252 4.33 -9.26 11.73
C PHE A 252 3.83 -8.56 13.00
N PRO A 253 4.75 -8.01 13.82
CA PRO A 253 4.36 -7.19 14.95
C PRO A 253 3.41 -6.06 14.52
N PRO A 254 2.58 -5.55 15.44
CA PRO A 254 1.76 -4.38 15.16
C PRO A 254 2.59 -3.23 14.58
N LEU A 255 2.05 -2.56 13.57
CA LEU A 255 2.72 -1.44 12.92
C LEU A 255 3.03 -0.33 13.93
N LYS A 256 4.18 0.31 13.73
CA LYS A 256 4.60 1.52 14.43
C LYS A 256 5.08 2.51 13.37
N ALA A 257 4.17 3.23 12.74
CA ALA A 257 4.40 4.00 11.52
C ALA A 257 5.54 5.02 11.68
N ARG A 258 5.67 5.65 12.85
CA ARG A 258 6.79 6.56 13.13
C ARG A 258 8.14 5.85 13.05
N ASP A 259 8.26 4.70 13.71
CA ASP A 259 9.53 3.96 13.79
C ASP A 259 9.84 3.30 12.43
N ILE A 260 8.80 2.79 11.75
CA ILE A 260 8.87 2.27 10.38
C ILE A 260 9.32 3.37 9.41
N LYS A 261 8.77 4.58 9.50
CA LYS A 261 9.18 5.73 8.67
C LYS A 261 10.67 6.02 8.85
N SER A 262 11.13 6.16 10.09
CA SER A 262 12.55 6.41 10.39
C SER A 262 13.45 5.32 9.83
N MET A 263 13.10 4.05 10.04
CA MET A 263 13.88 2.92 9.51
C MET A 263 13.81 2.85 7.98
N THR A 264 12.69 3.19 7.36
CA THR A 264 12.52 3.21 5.89
C THR A 264 13.49 4.20 5.24
N LEU A 265 13.71 5.36 5.85
CA LEU A 265 14.70 6.33 5.36
C LEU A 265 16.13 5.77 5.44
N ALA A 266 16.48 5.09 6.54
CA ALA A 266 17.78 4.44 6.68
C ALA A 266 17.97 3.26 5.69
N VAL A 267 16.90 2.54 5.34
CA VAL A 267 16.92 1.52 4.28
C VAL A 267 17.11 2.19 2.92
N LEU A 268 16.37 3.26 2.64
CA LEU A 268 16.42 3.99 1.37
C LEU A 268 17.82 4.52 1.05
N GLU A 269 18.52 5.08 2.02
CA GLU A 269 19.89 5.60 1.88
C GLU A 269 20.90 4.54 1.38
N LYS A 270 20.62 3.26 1.62
CA LYS A 270 21.48 2.15 1.18
C LYS A 270 21.16 1.65 -0.23
N MET A 271 20.09 2.12 -0.86
CA MET A 271 19.62 1.57 -2.14
C MET A 271 20.44 2.16 -3.31
N PRO A 272 21.12 1.31 -4.10
CA PRO A 272 21.73 1.77 -5.35
C PRO A 272 20.66 2.34 -6.28
N GLU A 273 21.01 3.38 -7.05
CA GLU A 273 20.07 4.09 -7.95
C GLU A 273 19.32 3.13 -8.89
N GLN A 274 20.03 2.18 -9.52
CA GLN A 274 19.43 1.19 -10.40
C GLN A 274 18.41 0.29 -9.68
N VAL A 275 18.67 -0.08 -8.41
CA VAL A 275 17.74 -0.89 -7.62
C VAL A 275 16.53 -0.06 -7.22
N TYR A 276 16.75 1.20 -6.82
CA TYR A 276 15.66 2.11 -6.49
C TYR A 276 14.75 2.38 -7.69
N ASP A 277 15.29 2.56 -8.88
CA ASP A 277 14.49 2.69 -10.11
C ASP A 277 13.61 1.44 -10.36
N MET A 278 14.16 0.23 -10.22
CA MET A 278 13.36 -1.00 -10.27
C MET A 278 12.26 -1.03 -9.20
N ILE A 279 12.56 -0.59 -7.97
CA ILE A 279 11.57 -0.47 -6.89
C ILE A 279 10.44 0.50 -7.29
N VAL A 280 10.74 1.67 -7.85
CA VAL A 280 9.71 2.64 -8.25
C VAL A 280 8.76 2.08 -9.31
N ARG A 281 9.26 1.24 -10.22
CA ARG A 281 8.53 0.77 -11.40
C ARG A 281 7.86 -0.60 -11.27
N HIS A 282 8.28 -1.42 -10.30
CA HIS A 282 7.89 -2.85 -10.23
C HIS A 282 6.38 -3.13 -10.28
N ALA A 283 5.57 -2.20 -9.77
CA ALA A 283 4.14 -2.38 -9.63
C ALA A 283 3.35 -2.12 -10.94
N TRP A 284 3.99 -1.53 -11.96
CA TRP A 284 3.32 -1.16 -13.21
C TRP A 284 4.14 -1.39 -14.48
N ASP A 285 5.47 -1.54 -14.40
CA ASP A 285 6.34 -1.84 -15.54
C ASP A 285 6.71 -3.34 -15.61
N PRO A 286 6.22 -4.09 -16.62
CA PRO A 286 6.48 -5.53 -16.72
C PRO A 286 7.93 -5.88 -17.04
N LYS A 287 8.78 -4.89 -17.39
CA LYS A 287 10.21 -5.12 -17.69
C LYS A 287 11.04 -5.38 -16.44
N VAL A 288 10.62 -4.87 -15.28
CA VAL A 288 11.39 -4.91 -14.04
C VAL A 288 11.79 -6.32 -13.63
N GLY A 289 10.92 -7.31 -13.80
CA GLY A 289 11.25 -8.70 -13.47
C GLY A 289 12.46 -9.24 -14.25
N ARG A 290 12.61 -8.86 -15.53
CA ARG A 290 13.77 -9.24 -16.35
C ARG A 290 15.02 -8.47 -15.94
N GLU A 291 14.89 -7.17 -15.74
CA GLU A 291 16.00 -6.31 -15.28
C GLU A 291 16.56 -6.78 -13.94
N LEU A 292 15.70 -7.19 -13.02
CA LEU A 292 16.10 -7.74 -11.72
C LEU A 292 16.85 -9.06 -11.86
N ALA A 293 16.38 -9.94 -12.75
CA ALA A 293 17.08 -11.20 -13.03
C ALA A 293 18.48 -10.95 -13.62
N GLU A 294 18.62 -9.99 -14.53
CA GLU A 294 19.91 -9.58 -15.09
C GLU A 294 20.82 -8.96 -14.04
N TYR A 295 20.30 -8.07 -13.20
CA TYR A 295 21.04 -7.45 -12.10
C TYR A 295 21.61 -8.51 -11.15
N ARG A 296 20.80 -9.50 -10.74
CA ARG A 296 21.24 -10.62 -9.89
C ARG A 296 22.32 -11.48 -10.56
N ARG A 297 22.25 -11.70 -11.89
CA ARG A 297 23.29 -12.45 -12.63
C ARG A 297 24.61 -11.69 -12.64
N ARG A 298 24.59 -10.37 -12.91
CA ARG A 298 25.80 -9.53 -12.94
C ARG A 298 26.50 -9.45 -11.59
N ARG A 299 25.78 -9.54 -10.48
CA ARG A 299 26.36 -9.55 -9.12
C ARG A 299 26.99 -10.88 -8.70
N ARG A 300 26.67 -11.98 -9.39
CA ARG A 300 27.21 -13.32 -9.10
C ARG A 300 28.47 -13.66 -9.92
N ASN A 301 28.67 -12.94 -11.03
CA ASN A 301 29.86 -13.03 -11.87
C ASN A 301 30.88 -11.99 -11.41
#